data_AF-A0A9D8WM23-F1
#
_entry.id   AF-A0A9D8WM23-F1
#
_cell.length_a   1.000
_cell.length_b   1.000
_cell.length_c   1.000
_cell.angle_alpha   90.00
_cell.angle_beta   90.00
_cell.angle_gamma   90.00
#
_symmetry.space_group_name_H-M   'P 1'
#
loop_
_entity.id
_entity.type
_entity.pdbx_description
1 polymer ?
#
loop_
_entity_poly.entity_id
_entity_poly.type
_entity_poly.pdbx_seq_one_letter_code
_entity_poly.pdbx_strand_id
1 'polypeptide(L)' 'GKSVDIRNIPGPLGVRGRNSDNRLIEEKLGWAPSQSLRQGMVITYEWIMSEIQRSHNQR' A
#
# COMPACT_ATOMS: atom_id res chain seq x y z
N GLY A 1 16.19 6.88 15.39
CA GLY A 1 14.96 6.86 14.57
C GLY A 1 14.05 8.01 15.01
N LYS A 2 13.10 8.43 14.18
CA LYS A 2 12.10 9.44 14.53
C LYS A 2 10.99 8.79 15.37
N SER A 3 10.54 9.44 16.44
CA SER A 3 9.34 9.02 17.18
C SER A 3 8.10 9.36 16.34
N VAL A 4 7.21 8.39 16.15
CA VAL A 4 5.99 8.55 15.34
C VAL A 4 4.81 7.98 16.12
N ASP A 5 3.81 8.83 16.37
CA ASP A 5 2.56 8.47 17.03
C ASP A 5 1.38 8.56 16.05
N ILE A 6 0.39 7.68 16.19
CA ILE A 6 -0.81 7.71 15.37
C ILE A 6 -1.79 8.73 15.95
N ARG A 7 -2.13 9.76 15.16
CA ARG A 7 -3.15 10.76 15.50
C ARG A 7 -4.34 10.64 14.56
N ASN A 8 -5.43 10.05 15.04
CA ASN A 8 -6.68 9.97 14.29
C ASN A 8 -7.36 11.35 14.25
N ILE A 9 -7.60 11.89 13.06
CA ILE A 9 -8.32 13.15 12.83
C ILE A 9 -9.54 12.92 11.93
N PRO A 10 -10.60 13.72 12.02
CA PRO A 10 -11.76 13.59 11.14
C PRO A 10 -11.39 13.72 9.66
N GLY A 11 -12.01 12.90 8.81
CA GLY A 11 -11.80 12.89 7.37
C GLY A 11 -12.76 11.92 6.67
N PRO A 12 -12.78 11.87 5.33
CA PRO A 12 -13.62 10.94 4.60
C PRO A 12 -13.15 9.49 4.85
N LEU A 13 -14.00 8.69 5.52
CA LEU A 13 -13.65 7.31 5.91
C LEU A 13 -14.01 6.25 4.85
N GLY A 14 -14.91 6.57 3.92
CA GLY A 14 -15.45 5.60 2.98
C GLY A 14 -16.21 4.46 3.69
N VAL A 15 -16.14 3.25 3.14
CA VAL A 15 -16.77 2.06 3.73
C VAL A 15 -15.89 1.44 4.82
N ARG A 16 -16.50 0.79 5.82
CA ARG A 16 -15.79 0.25 6.99
C ARG A 16 -14.89 -0.97 6.71
N GLY A 17 -15.06 -1.65 5.58
CA GLY A 17 -14.25 -2.81 5.24
C GLY A 17 -14.57 -3.38 3.86
N ARG A 18 -13.53 -3.89 3.19
CA ARG A 18 -13.62 -4.60 1.91
C ARG A 18 -12.51 -5.64 1.84
N ASN A 19 -12.79 -6.77 1.23
CA ASN A 19 -11.77 -7.75 0.83
C ASN A 19 -12.19 -8.39 -0.50
N SER A 20 -11.22 -8.85 -1.29
CA SER A 20 -11.50 -9.59 -2.51
C SER A 20 -11.83 -11.05 -2.19
N ASP A 21 -12.87 -11.60 -2.82
CA ASP A 21 -13.10 -13.04 -2.88
C ASP A 21 -12.50 -13.56 -4.19
N ASN A 22 -11.44 -14.37 -4.07
CA ASN A 22 -10.66 -14.82 -5.22
C ASN A 22 -11.15 -16.15 -5.81
N ARG A 23 -12.24 -16.75 -5.29
CA ARG A 23 -12.71 -18.07 -5.77
C ARG A 23 -12.95 -18.12 -7.28
N LEU A 24 -13.57 -17.07 -7.84
CA LEU A 24 -13.91 -17.04 -9.27
C LEU A 24 -12.67 -16.89 -10.17
N ILE A 25 -11.71 -16.05 -9.79
CA ILE A 25 -10.51 -15.83 -10.60
C ILE A 25 -9.60 -17.08 -10.58
N GLU A 26 -9.51 -17.74 -9.42
CA GLU A 26 -8.83 -19.02 -9.28
C GLU A 26 -9.50 -20.10 -10.14
N GLU A 27 -10.82 -20.23 -10.09
CA GLU A 27 -11.57 -21.21 -10.89
C GLU A 27 -11.37 -21.00 -12.40
N LYS A 28 -11.43 -19.75 -12.87
CA LYS A 28 -11.40 -19.46 -14.31
C LYS A 28 -9.99 -19.41 -14.89
N LEU A 29 -9.02 -18.93 -14.12
CA LEU A 29 -7.67 -18.64 -14.64
C LEU A 29 -6.58 -19.51 -14.01
N GLY A 30 -6.90 -20.30 -12.98
CA GLY A 30 -5.88 -21.01 -12.20
C GLY A 30 -4.91 -20.07 -11.49
N TRP A 31 -5.31 -18.81 -11.28
CA TRP A 31 -4.43 -17.74 -10.81
C TRP A 31 -5.14 -16.82 -9.82
N ALA A 32 -4.41 -16.38 -8.79
CA ALA A 32 -4.79 -15.28 -7.92
C ALA A 32 -3.55 -14.56 -7.37
N PRO A 33 -3.70 -13.32 -6.86
CA PRO A 33 -2.61 -12.61 -6.19
C PRO A 33 -2.09 -13.39 -4.98
N SER A 34 -0.78 -13.61 -4.92
CA SER A 34 -0.11 -14.33 -3.82
C SER A 34 0.89 -13.48 -3.04
N GLN A 35 1.26 -12.30 -3.56
CA GLN A 35 2.23 -11.42 -2.93
C GLN A 35 1.65 -10.81 -1.64
N SER A 36 2.45 -10.80 -0.57
CA SER A 36 2.04 -10.17 0.69
C SER A 36 2.02 -8.65 0.58
N LEU A 37 1.07 -8.00 1.29
CA LEU A 37 1.01 -6.54 1.38
C LEU A 37 2.35 -5.95 1.84
N ARG A 38 3.02 -6.58 2.82
CA ARG A 38 4.29 -6.09 3.36
C ARG A 38 5.38 -6.00 2.30
N GLN A 39 5.52 -7.01 1.46
CA GLN A 39 6.52 -7.02 0.39
C GLN A 39 6.26 -5.88 -0.61
N GLY A 40 5.00 -5.71 -1.03
CA GLY A 40 4.61 -4.59 -1.89
C GLY A 40 4.91 -3.24 -1.25
N MET A 41 4.54 -3.07 0.03
CA MET A 41 4.78 -1.83 0.78
C MET A 41 6.25 -1.45 0.89
N VAL A 42 7.17 -2.41 1.02
CA VAL A 42 8.62 -2.13 1.05
C VAL A 42 9.09 -1.53 -0.28
N ILE A 43 8.76 -2.18 -1.40
CA ILE A 43 9.14 -1.72 -2.74
C ILE A 43 8.55 -0.32 -3.00
N THR A 44 7.27 -0.14 -2.67
CA THR A 44 6.60 1.16 -2.86
C THR A 44 7.21 2.24 -1.98
N TYR A 45 7.54 1.93 -0.72
CA TYR A 45 8.19 2.88 0.19
C TYR A 45 9.54 3.36 -0.34
N GLU A 46 10.38 2.41 -0.80
CA GLU A 46 11.69 2.73 -1.39
C GLU A 46 11.56 3.60 -2.63
N TRP A 47 10.60 3.29 -3.51
CA TRP A 47 10.32 4.12 -4.69
C TRP A 47 9.90 5.55 -4.31
N ILE A 48 8.94 5.72 -3.38
CA ILE A 48 8.51 7.04 -2.90
C ILE A 48 9.69 7.81 -2.30
N MET A 49 10.52 7.17 -1.49
CA MET A 49 11.71 7.80 -0.92
C MET A 49 12.64 8.33 -2.01
N SER A 50 12.84 7.57 -3.09
CA SER A 50 13.65 8.01 -4.24
C SER A 50 13.05 9.24 -4.95
N GLU A 51 11.72 9.31 -5.09
CA GLU A 51 11.04 10.46 -5.67
C GLU A 51 11.18 11.71 -4.79
N ILE A 52 11.06 11.55 -3.48
CA ILE A 52 11.26 12.62 -2.51
C ILE A 52 12.68 13.17 -2.60
N GLN A 53 13.69 12.29 -2.64
CA GLN A 53 15.09 12.69 -2.80
C GLN A 53 15.33 13.43 -4.12
N ARG A 54 14.76 12.95 -5.23
CA ARG A 54 14.82 13.65 -6.53
C ARG A 54 14.24 15.05 -6.43
N SER A 55 13.05 15.19 -5.85
CA SER A 55 12.38 16.50 -5.71
C SER A 55 13.16 17.47 -4.83
N HIS A 56 13.79 16.98 -3.75
CA HIS A 56 14.62 17.80 -2.88
C HIS A 56 15.91 18.27 -3.57
N ASN A 57 16.55 17.42 -4.38
CA ASN A 57 17.78 17.77 -5.09
C ASN A 57 17.58 18.69 -6.31
N GLN A 58 16.31 18.90 -6.71
CA GLN A 58 15.93 19.83 -7.78
C GLN A 58 15.56 21.24 -7.27
N ARG A 59 15.54 21.43 -5.95
CA ARG A 59 15.36 22.74 -5.30
C ARG A 59 16.71 23.33 -4.93
#